data_AF-A0AAV3ZJ95-F1
#
_entry.id   AF-A0AAV3ZJ95-F1
#
_cell.length_a   1.000
_cell.length_b   1.000
_cell.length_c   1.000
_cell.angle_alpha   90.00
_cell.angle_beta   90.00
_cell.angle_gamma   90.00
#
_symmetry.space_group_name_H-M   'P 1'
#
loop_
_entity.id
_entity.type
_entity.pdbx_description
1 polymer ?
#
loop_
_entity_poly.entity_id
_entity_poly.type
_entity_poly.pdbx_seq_one_letter_code
_entity_poly.pdbx_strand_id
1 'polypeptide(L)' 'ITPESPRWLLDNGRYQEAEQVIQKIALSNKKTVPAGAISGGITETDEEEVKVLDLFKHRRLVFRTLIIFYNL' A
#
# COMPACT_ATOMS: atom_id res chain seq x y z
N ILE A 1 14.17 -0.01 16.72
CA ILE A 1 13.90 -0.94 15.62
C ILE A 1 12.62 -0.48 14.94
N THR A 2 12.73 -0.01 13.70
CA THR A 2 11.56 0.38 12.91
C THR A 2 10.93 -0.91 12.37
N PRO A 3 9.62 -1.14 12.57
CA PRO A 3 8.96 -2.30 11.98
C PRO A 3 8.97 -2.19 10.44
N GLU A 4 8.91 -3.34 9.77
CA GLU A 4 8.73 -3.40 8.32
C GLU A 4 7.42 -2.74 7.90
N SER A 5 7.35 -2.33 6.63
CA SER A 5 6.18 -1.60 6.14
C SER A 5 4.91 -2.47 6.21
N PRO A 6 3.78 -1.95 6.74
CA PRO A 6 2.53 -2.69 6.78
C PRO A 6 2.08 -3.19 5.41
N ARG A 7 2.30 -2.37 4.36
CA ARG A 7 1.96 -2.74 2.98
C ARG A 7 2.71 -3.98 2.52
N TRP A 8 4.03 -4.03 2.73
CA TRP A 8 4.83 -5.19 2.35
C TRP A 8 4.43 -6.43 3.15
N LEU A 9 4.12 -6.29 4.45
CA LEU A 9 3.62 -7.40 5.26
C LEU A 9 2.28 -7.96 4.73
N LEU A 10 1.39 -7.10 4.22
CA LEU A 10 0.14 -7.53 3.57
C LEU A 10 0.38 -8.28 2.26
N ASP A 11 1.28 -7.77 1.44
CA ASP A 11 1.71 -8.37 0.17
C ASP A 11 2.30 -9.78 0.37
N ASN A 12 3.02 -9.98 1.48
CA ASN A 12 3.64 -11.25 1.84
C ASN A 12 2.72 -12.17 2.65
N GLY A 13 1.42 -11.88 2.77
CA GLY A 13 0.46 -12.69 3.52
C GLY A 13 0.64 -12.67 5.05
N ARG A 14 1.49 -11.79 5.59
CA ARG A 14 1.77 -11.64 7.03
C ARG A 14 0.79 -10.68 7.69
N TYR A 15 -0.50 -11.00 7.60
CA TYR A 15 -1.60 -10.12 8.02
C TYR A 15 -1.57 -9.76 9.51
N GLN A 16 -1.23 -10.72 10.38
CA GLN A 16 -1.16 -10.48 11.83
C GLN A 16 -0.07 -9.46 12.20
N GLU A 17 1.08 -9.55 11.54
CA GLU A 17 2.17 -8.60 11.77
C GLU A 17 1.83 -7.22 11.21
N ALA A 18 1.22 -7.16 10.03
CA ALA A 18 0.74 -5.91 9.46
C ALA A 18 -0.24 -5.19 10.40
N GLU A 19 -1.18 -5.93 11.00
CA GLU A 19 -2.14 -5.39 11.96
C GLU A 19 -1.45 -4.85 13.22
N GLN A 20 -0.48 -5.57 13.78
CA GLN A 20 0.31 -5.09 14.93
C GLN A 20 1.06 -3.80 14.61
N VAL A 21 1.67 -3.70 13.42
CA VAL A 21 2.38 -2.48 13.01
C VAL A 21 1.38 -1.32 12.83
N ILE A 22 0.24 -1.56 12.21
CA ILE A 22 -0.82 -0.56 12.03
C ILE A 22 -1.38 -0.10 13.38
N GLN A 23 -1.59 -1.00 14.33
CA GLN A 23 -2.02 -0.64 15.69
C GLN A 23 -0.98 0.23 16.40
N LYS A 24 0.31 -0.10 16.30
CA LYS A 24 1.38 0.74 16.86
C LYS A 24 1.40 2.14 16.24
N ILE A 25 1.25 2.23 14.92
CA ILE A 25 1.15 3.50 14.20
C ILE A 25 -0.10 4.27 14.64
N ALA A 26 -1.24 3.60 14.80
CA ALA A 26 -2.50 4.21 15.23
C ALA A 26 -2.39 4.80 16.65
N LEU A 27 -1.80 4.04 17.58
CA LEU A 27 -1.50 4.51 18.93
C LEU A 27 -0.62 5.75 18.92
N SER A 28 0.46 5.75 18.12
CA SER A 28 1.33 6.92 17.95
C SER A 28 0.59 8.13 17.38
N ASN A 29 -0.40 7.89 16.52
CA ASN A 29 -1.23 8.92 15.90
C ASN A 29 -2.50 9.26 16.68
N LYS A 30 -2.67 8.73 17.91
CA LYS A 30 -3.88 8.90 18.75
C LYS A 30 -5.19 8.52 18.03
N LYS A 31 -5.13 7.57 17.11
CA LYS A 31 -6.29 7.02 16.40
C LYS A 31 -6.55 5.59 16.85
N THR A 32 -7.81 5.19 16.87
CA THR A 32 -8.23 3.80 17.05
C THR A 32 -8.55 3.20 15.69
N VAL A 33 -7.92 2.05 15.40
CA VAL A 33 -8.20 1.26 14.19
C VAL A 33 -8.96 0.02 14.64
N PRO A 34 -10.19 -0.22 14.14
CA PRO A 34 -10.95 -1.41 14.51
C PRO A 34 -10.27 -2.68 13.98
N ALA A 35 -10.32 -3.75 14.77
CA ALA A 35 -9.79 -5.05 14.39
C ALA A 35 -10.47 -5.54 13.11
N GLY A 36 -9.68 -5.99 12.13
CA GLY A 36 -10.20 -6.42 10.82
C GLY A 36 -10.44 -5.31 9.79
N ALA A 37 -10.14 -4.03 10.10
CA ALA A 37 -10.23 -2.93 9.12
C ALA A 37 -9.38 -3.17 7.86
N ILE A 38 -8.32 -3.95 7.98
CA ILE A 38 -7.36 -4.23 6.91
C ILE A 38 -7.82 -5.40 6.04
N SER A 39 -8.62 -6.31 6.60
CA SER A 39 -9.14 -7.50 5.92
C SER A 39 -10.06 -7.17 4.74
N GLY A 40 -10.76 -6.03 4.77
CA GLY A 40 -11.73 -5.66 3.73
C GLY A 40 -11.12 -4.98 2.49
N GLY A 41 -9.85 -4.59 2.54
CA GLY A 41 -9.16 -3.87 1.45
C GLY A 41 -8.20 -4.73 0.63
N ILE A 42 -7.99 -5.98 1.04
CA ILE A 42 -7.15 -6.93 0.30
C ILE A 42 -8.05 -7.59 -0.73
N THR A 43 -8.35 -6.86 -1.81
CA THR A 43 -8.76 -7.53 -3.03
C THR A 43 -7.54 -8.33 -3.47
N GLU A 44 -7.65 -9.66 -3.50
CA GLU A 44 -6.77 -10.54 -4.26
C GLU A 44 -6.80 -10.03 -5.69
N THR A 45 -5.95 -9.04 -5.98
CA THR A 45 -5.75 -8.57 -7.34
C THR A 45 -4.73 -9.54 -7.84
N ASP A 46 -5.16 -10.42 -8.75
CA ASP A 46 -4.24 -11.29 -9.47
C ASP A 46 -3.04 -10.43 -9.88
N GLU A 47 -1.85 -10.81 -9.38
CA GLU A 47 -0.61 -10.11 -9.67
C GLU A 47 -0.28 -10.31 -11.14
N GLU A 48 -0.98 -9.57 -12.01
CA GLU A 48 -0.55 -9.40 -13.38
C GLU A 48 0.81 -8.69 -13.31
N GLU A 49 1.84 -9.32 -13.87
CA GLU A 49 3.16 -8.70 -13.98
C GLU A 49 3.07 -7.43 -14.84
N VAL A 50 2.76 -6.30 -14.19
CA VAL A 50 2.66 -5.01 -14.86
C VAL A 50 4.06 -4.52 -15.18
N LYS A 51 4.34 -4.25 -16.45
CA LYS A 51 5.62 -3.69 -16.85
C LYS A 51 5.61 -2.18 -16.63
N VAL A 52 6.78 -1.61 -16.33
CA VAL A 52 6.94 -0.15 -16.21
C VAL A 52 6.50 0.57 -17.49
N LEU A 53 6.68 -0.06 -18.66
CA LEU A 53 6.21 0.49 -19.94
C LEU A 53 4.68 0.54 -20.05
N ASP A 54 3.93 -0.29 -19.31
CA ASP A 54 2.47 -0.29 -19.30
C ASP A 54 1.89 0.98 -18.65
N LEU A 55 2.69 1.63 -17.81
CA LEU A 55 2.40 2.96 -17.28
C LEU A 55 2.21 3.99 -18.40
N PHE A 56 2.94 3.83 -19.52
CA PHE A 56 2.83 4.72 -20.68
C PHE A 56 1.71 4.34 -21.65
N LYS A 57 1.16 3.12 -21.54
CA LYS A 57 0.02 2.69 -22.36
C LYS A 57 -1.29 3.39 -21.97
N HIS A 58 -1.40 3.84 -20.72
CA HIS A 58 -2.59 4.51 -20.21
C HIS A 58 -2.40 6.04 -20.12
N ARG A 59 -3.17 6.79 -20.92
CA ARG A 59 -3.09 8.26 -20.99
C ARG A 59 -3.19 8.96 -19.63
N ARG A 60 -4.03 8.45 -18.70
CA ARG A 60 -4.16 9.01 -17.34
C ARG A 60 -2.91 8.81 -16.49
N LEU A 61 -2.23 7.66 -16.63
CA LEU A 61 -1.01 7.35 -15.90
C LEU A 61 0.14 8.20 -16.44
N VAL A 62 0.25 8.37 -17.76
CA VAL A 62 1.23 9.28 -18.39
C VAL A 62 1.13 10.70 -17.85
N PHE A 63 -0.07 11.28 -17.78
CA PHE A 63 -0.20 12.64 -17.24
C PHE A 63 0.20 12.71 -15.76
N ARG A 64 -0.14 11.71 -14.96
CA ARG A 64 0.26 11.66 -13.54
C ARG A 64 1.76 11.53 -13.37
N THR A 65 2.42 10.69 -14.17
CA THR A 65 3.88 10.51 -14.11
C THR A 65 4.62 11.76 -14.57
N LEU A 66 4.14 12.43 -15.63
CA LEU A 66 4.67 13.73 -16.05
C LEU A 66 4.50 14.78 -14.95
N ILE A 67 3.31 14.88 -14.33
CA ILE A 67 3.08 15.82 -13.23
C ILE A 67 4.08 15.58 -12.09
N ILE A 68 4.28 14.34 -11.66
CA ILE A 68 5.27 14.01 -10.62
C ILE A 68 6.68 14.43 -11.06
N PHE A 69 7.07 14.14 -12.30
CA PHE A 69 8.39 14.48 -12.82
C PHE A 69 8.67 15.99 -12.86
N TYR A 70 7.66 16.81 -13.15
CA TYR A 70 7.80 18.26 -13.18
C TYR A 70 7.58 18.94 -11.82
N ASN A 71 7.01 18.23 -10.83
CA ASN A 71 6.79 18.76 -9.47
C ASN A 71 7.85 18.32 -8.46
N LEU A 72 8.78 17.44 -8.86
CA LEU A 72 9.92 16.98 -8.08
C LEU A 72 11.15 17.87 -8.35
#